data_AF-A0A420N8Z9-F1
#
_entry.id   AF-A0A420N8Z9-F1
#
_cell.length_a   1.000
_cell.length_b   1.000
_cell.length_c   1.000
_cell.angle_alpha   90.00
_cell.angle_beta   90.00
_cell.angle_gamma   90.00
#
_symmetry.space_group_name_H-M   'P 1'
#
loop_
_entity.id
_entity.type
_entity.pdbx_description
1 polymer ?
#
loop_
_entity_poly.entity_id
_entity_poly.type
_entity_poly.pdbx_seq_one_letter_code
_entity_poly.pdbx_strand_id
1 'polypeptide(L)'
;MRRRLSRTWLYDDESPGAIQSVFYLYAAFELDASQNEEWLKTRGKVQVRNLILTGADHALSAGAENMANQVFERPHLRFVAESGHYMRKRIHKIS
;
A
#
# COMPACT_ATOMS: atom_id res chain seq x y z
N MET A 1 -30.18 -18.47 12.71
CA MET A 1 -28.87 -18.83 12.11
C MET A 1 -28.01 -17.57 12.01
N ARG A 2 -27.13 -17.31 12.98
CA ARG A 2 -26.25 -16.12 12.99
C ARG A 2 -24.95 -16.46 12.24
N ARG A 3 -24.70 -15.82 11.10
CA ARG A 3 -23.42 -15.96 10.39
C ARG A 3 -22.33 -15.24 11.19
N ARG A 4 -21.42 -16.03 11.75
CA ARG A 4 -20.18 -15.56 12.40
C ARG A 4 -19.35 -14.85 11.33
N LEU A 5 -19.25 -13.52 11.41
CA LEU A 5 -18.25 -12.78 10.66
C LEU A 5 -16.88 -13.29 11.13
N SER A 6 -16.12 -13.89 10.23
CA SER A 6 -14.79 -14.43 10.54
C SER A 6 -13.85 -13.27 10.91
N ARG A 7 -13.47 -13.19 12.19
CA ARG A 7 -12.49 -12.26 12.78
C ARG A 7 -11.05 -12.59 12.34
N THR A 8 -10.81 -12.98 11.10
CA THR A 8 -9.54 -13.62 10.69
C THR A 8 -8.33 -12.68 10.75
N TRP A 9 -8.52 -11.36 10.64
CA TRP A 9 -7.41 -10.40 10.50
C TRP A 9 -6.78 -9.93 11.81
N LEU A 10 -7.49 -10.06 12.94
CA LEU A 10 -6.96 -9.66 14.24
C LEU A 10 -6.07 -10.75 14.85
N TYR A 11 -6.26 -12.02 14.47
CA TYR A 11 -5.55 -13.15 15.09
C TYR A 11 -4.06 -13.25 14.69
N ASP A 12 -3.66 -12.70 13.54
CA ASP A 12 -2.25 -12.72 13.12
C ASP A 12 -1.42 -11.64 13.86
N ASP A 13 -2.05 -10.50 14.18
CA ASP A 13 -1.44 -9.38 14.93
C ASP A 13 -1.44 -9.59 16.46
N GLU A 14 -2.11 -10.63 16.97
CA GLU A 14 -2.15 -10.91 18.42
C GLU A 14 -0.88 -11.59 18.95
N SER A 15 0.03 -12.01 18.05
CA SER A 15 1.35 -12.51 18.47
C SER A 15 2.27 -11.33 18.81
N PRO A 16 2.96 -11.34 19.97
CA PRO A 16 3.89 -10.27 20.33
C PRO A 16 4.97 -10.01 19.26
N GLY A 17 5.38 -11.05 18.53
CA GLY A 17 6.34 -10.94 17.44
C GLY A 17 5.82 -10.18 16.22
N ALA A 18 4.52 -10.31 15.88
CA ALA A 18 3.93 -9.58 14.76
C ALA A 18 3.88 -8.08 15.03
N ILE A 19 3.42 -7.68 16.22
CA ILE A 19 3.38 -6.26 16.63
C ILE A 19 4.77 -5.65 16.67
N GLN A 20 5.75 -6.37 17.25
CA GLN A 20 7.13 -5.90 17.30
C GLN A 20 7.70 -5.67 15.89
N SER A 21 7.40 -6.58 14.96
CA SER A 21 7.86 -6.48 13.58
C SER A 21 7.28 -5.25 12.88
N VAL A 22 6.02 -4.91 13.14
CA VAL A 22 5.39 -3.69 12.60
C VAL A 22 6.09 -2.43 13.10
N PHE A 23 6.43 -2.36 14.39
CA PHE A 23 7.16 -1.19 14.92
C PHE A 23 8.56 -1.05 14.34
N TYR A 24 9.27 -2.16 14.14
CA TYR A 24 10.58 -2.12 13.47
C TYR A 24 10.47 -1.67 12.01
N LEU A 25 9.43 -2.09 11.30
CA LEU A 25 9.17 -1.61 9.94
C LEU A 25 9.03 -0.08 9.92
N TYR A 26 8.20 0.50 10.79
CA TYR A 26 8.07 1.95 10.88
C TYR A 26 9.38 2.65 11.27
N ALA A 27 10.16 2.07 12.17
CA ALA A 27 11.47 2.61 12.57
C ALA A 27 12.49 2.60 11.41
N ALA A 28 12.33 1.72 10.42
CA ALA A 28 13.22 1.61 9.27
C ALA A 28 12.88 2.59 8.13
N PHE A 29 11.73 3.27 8.16
CA PHE A 29 11.26 4.08 7.01
C PHE A 29 12.23 5.16 6.56
N GLU A 30 12.92 5.84 7.49
CA GLU A 30 13.90 6.88 7.13
C GLU A 30 15.13 6.27 6.43
N LEU A 31 15.58 5.12 6.91
CA LEU A 31 16.69 4.40 6.28
C LEU A 31 16.28 3.90 4.88
N ASP A 32 15.10 3.29 4.75
CA ASP A 32 14.56 2.82 3.49
C ASP A 32 14.41 3.96 2.48
N ALA A 33 13.93 5.14 2.92
CA ALA A 33 13.83 6.32 2.09
C ALA A 33 15.21 6.76 1.55
N SER A 34 16.22 6.83 2.43
CA SER A 34 17.58 7.20 2.03
C SER A 34 18.20 6.21 1.04
N GLN A 35 17.96 4.91 1.22
CA GLN A 35 18.44 3.86 0.34
C GLN A 35 17.73 3.89 -1.01
N ASN A 36 16.42 4.14 -1.03
CA ASN A 36 15.64 4.30 -2.26
C ASN A 36 16.11 5.52 -3.06
N GLU A 37 16.37 6.65 -2.41
CA GLU A 37 16.93 7.84 -3.07
C GLU A 37 18.29 7.56 -3.69
N GLU A 38 19.20 6.90 -2.96
CA GLU A 38 20.52 6.55 -3.48
C GLU A 38 20.43 5.56 -4.66
N TRP A 39 19.50 4.61 -4.57
CA TRP A 39 19.23 3.68 -5.66
C TRP A 39 18.74 4.42 -6.92
N LEU A 40 17.82 5.36 -6.77
CA LEU A 40 17.32 6.17 -7.88
C LEU A 40 18.41 7.08 -8.47
N LYS A 41 19.29 7.66 -7.64
CA LYS A 41 20.43 8.46 -8.11
C LYS A 41 21.42 7.62 -8.94
N THR A 42 21.72 6.42 -8.47
CA THR A 42 22.74 5.55 -9.09
C THR A 42 22.24 4.73 -10.27
N ARG A 43 20.95 4.37 -10.28
CA ARG A 43 20.35 3.49 -11.31
C ARG A 43 19.29 4.15 -12.17
N GLY A 44 18.85 5.34 -11.80
CA GLY A 44 17.72 6.01 -12.43
C GLY A 44 16.37 5.41 -12.01
N LYS A 45 15.31 5.91 -12.64
CA LYS A 45 13.94 5.46 -12.37
C LYS A 45 13.68 4.06 -12.90
N VAL A 46 12.70 3.40 -12.29
CA VAL A 46 12.24 2.07 -12.70
C VAL A 46 11.55 2.14 -14.07
N GLN A 47 12.05 1.34 -15.02
CA GLN A 47 11.58 1.33 -16.41
C GLN A 47 10.64 0.17 -16.75
N VAL A 48 10.49 -0.81 -15.86
CA VAL A 48 9.58 -1.93 -16.10
C VAL A 48 8.12 -1.46 -16.02
N ARG A 49 7.25 -2.19 -16.73
CA ARG A 49 5.81 -1.94 -16.68
C ARG A 49 5.31 -2.08 -15.24
N ASN A 50 4.58 -1.06 -14.78
CA ASN A 50 4.13 -0.97 -13.40
C ASN A 50 2.68 -0.43 -13.36
N LEU A 51 1.98 -0.72 -12.27
CA LEU A 51 0.65 -0.22 -11.96
C LEU A 51 0.65 0.26 -10.52
N ILE A 52 0.33 1.54 -10.34
CA ILE A 52 0.05 2.13 -9.03
C ILE A 52 -1.45 2.06 -8.82
N LEU A 53 -1.85 1.26 -7.84
CA LEU A 53 -3.24 1.07 -7.46
C LEU A 53 -3.46 1.65 -6.07
N THR A 54 -4.37 2.60 -5.95
CA THR A 54 -4.73 3.22 -4.66
C THR A 54 -6.24 3.38 -4.55
N GLY A 55 -6.76 3.35 -3.33
CA GLY A 55 -8.15 3.71 -3.09
C GLY A 55 -8.37 5.20 -3.29
N ALA A 56 -9.48 5.59 -3.92
CA ALA A 56 -9.81 7.01 -4.11
C ALA A 56 -9.94 7.77 -2.78
N ASP A 57 -10.45 7.09 -1.74
CA ASP A 57 -10.67 7.63 -0.39
C ASP A 57 -9.48 7.42 0.55
N HIS A 58 -8.33 6.97 0.03
CA HIS A 58 -7.12 6.76 0.82
C HIS A 58 -6.39 8.07 1.10
N ALA A 59 -5.77 8.20 2.28
CA ALA A 59 -5.06 9.41 2.70
C ALA A 59 -3.93 9.85 1.73
N LEU A 60 -3.32 8.90 1.02
CA LEU A 60 -2.24 9.18 0.06
C LEU A 60 -2.71 9.34 -1.39
N SER A 61 -4.03 9.28 -1.66
CA SER A 61 -4.54 9.34 -3.04
C SER A 61 -4.12 10.63 -3.75
N ALA A 62 -4.19 11.78 -3.07
CA ALA A 62 -3.81 13.08 -3.62
C ALA A 62 -2.32 13.18 -4.00
N GLY A 63 -1.43 12.44 -3.33
CA GLY A 63 0.01 12.45 -3.58
C GLY A 63 0.50 11.30 -4.48
N ALA A 64 -0.35 10.33 -4.79
CA ALA A 64 0.04 9.07 -5.41
C ALA A 64 0.74 9.25 -6.77
N GLU A 65 0.26 10.19 -7.59
CA GLU A 65 0.88 10.49 -8.88
C GLU A 65 2.26 11.10 -8.74
N ASN A 66 2.42 12.10 -7.87
CA ASN A 66 3.71 12.73 -7.63
C ASN A 66 4.73 11.71 -7.10
N MET A 67 4.33 10.89 -6.12
CA MET A 67 5.16 9.82 -5.58
C MET A 67 5.56 8.80 -6.65
N ALA A 68 4.61 8.38 -7.49
CA ALA A 68 4.88 7.44 -8.58
C ALA A 68 5.88 8.02 -9.60
N ASN A 69 5.72 9.28 -9.96
CA ASN A 69 6.60 9.97 -10.91
C ASN A 69 8.02 10.17 -10.37
N GLN A 70 8.25 10.11 -9.06
CA GLN A 70 9.60 10.15 -8.49
C GLN A 70 10.35 8.82 -8.72
N VAL A 71 9.63 7.70 -8.76
CA VAL A 71 10.23 6.35 -8.77
C VAL A 71 10.20 5.71 -10.16
N PHE A 72 9.14 5.94 -10.94
CA PHE A 72 8.89 5.27 -12.22
C PHE A 72 8.98 6.24 -13.39
N GLU A 73 9.51 5.76 -14.52
CA GLU A 73 9.62 6.57 -15.74
C GLU A 73 8.25 6.81 -16.39
N ARG A 74 7.37 5.80 -16.35
CA ARG A 74 6.04 5.83 -16.99
C ARG A 74 5.02 5.08 -16.13
N PRO A 75 4.58 5.66 -15.00
CA PRO A 75 3.64 4.98 -14.13
C PRO A 75 2.24 4.92 -14.74
N HIS A 76 1.57 3.76 -14.60
CA HIS A 76 0.13 3.66 -14.84
C HIS A 76 -0.60 3.79 -13.50
N LEU A 77 -1.46 4.79 -13.37
CA LEU A 77 -2.21 5.02 -12.14
C LEU A 77 -3.67 4.61 -12.27
N ARG A 78 -4.19 3.95 -11.23
CA ARG A 78 -5.62 3.63 -11.09
C ARG A 78 -6.08 3.91 -9.68
N PHE A 79 -7.18 4.64 -9.59
CA PHE A 79 -7.88 4.94 -8.35
C PHE A 79 -9.12 4.05 -8.28
N VAL A 80 -9.22 3.24 -7.24
CA VAL A 80 -10.38 2.39 -7.01
C VAL A 80 -11.45 3.23 -6.34
N ALA A 81 -12.59 3.41 -7.01
CA ALA A 81 -13.74 4.13 -6.46
C ALA A 81 -14.26 3.47 -5.18
N GLU A 82 -14.81 4.27 -4.27
CA GLU A 82 -15.44 3.81 -3.01
C GLU A 82 -14.52 2.92 -2.17
N SER A 83 -13.23 3.26 -2.15
CA SER A 83 -12.19 2.44 -1.54
C SER A 83 -11.14 3.28 -0.83
N GLY A 84 -10.77 2.86 0.38
CA GLY A 84 -9.64 3.40 1.14
C GLY A 84 -8.42 2.47 1.09
N HIS A 85 -7.68 2.36 2.20
CA HIS A 85 -6.45 1.55 2.32
C HIS A 85 -6.67 0.07 1.98
N TYR A 86 -7.78 -0.50 2.45
CA TYR A 86 -8.13 -1.89 2.22
C TYR A 86 -9.03 -2.03 0.99
N MET A 87 -8.41 -2.09 -0.19
CA MET A 87 -9.13 -2.05 -1.48
C MET A 87 -10.02 -3.27 -1.76
N ARG A 88 -9.87 -4.35 -1.01
CA ARG A 88 -10.78 -5.50 -1.08
C ARG A 88 -11.86 -5.39 -0.01
N LYS A 89 -12.93 -4.64 -0.31
CA LYS A 89 -14.24 -4.80 0.36
C LYS A 89 -15.22 -5.44 -0.63
N ARG A 90 -16.04 -6.39 -0.15
CA ARG A 90 -16.91 -7.24 -0.97
C ARG A 90 -17.74 -6.42 -1.96
N ILE A 91 -17.69 -6.80 -3.24
CA ILE A 91 -18.76 -6.56 -4.21
C ILE A 91 -20.04 -7.09 -3.58
N HIS A 92 -21.00 -6.22 -3.24
CA HIS A 92 -22.35 -6.67 -2.96
C HIS A 92 -22.89 -7.25 -4.26
N LYS A 93 -23.28 -8.54 -4.23
CA LYS A 93 -24.16 -9.10 -5.26
C LYS A 93 -25.37 -8.17 -5.33
N ILE A 94 -25.50 -7.44 -6.43
CA ILE A 94 -26.76 -6.86 -6.84
C ILE A 94 -27.65 -8.07 -7.16
N SER A 95 -28.67 -8.26 -6.32
CA SER A 95 -29.79 -9.19 -6.55
C SER A 95 -30.69 -8.67 -7.66
#